data_AF-A0AAT9HZZ7-F1
#
_entry.id   AF-A0AAT9HZZ7-F1
#
_cell.length_a   1.000
_cell.length_b   1.000
_cell.length_c   1.000
_cell.angle_alpha   90.00
_cell.angle_beta   90.00
_cell.angle_gamma   90.00
#
_symmetry.space_group_name_H-M   'P 1'
#
loop_
_entity.id
_entity.type
_entity.pdbx_description
1 polymer ?
#
loop_
_entity_poly.entity_id
_entity_poly.type
_entity_poly.pdbx_seq_one_letter_code
_entity_poly.pdbx_strand_id
1 'polypeptide(L)'
;MLALYPRPGPGPSTPADAGARVCRPARPVVQLLYVHYLASRPVEEIRCVAQTRRRDRCTSPLLIPHALAGTWRLMPVTAAGGQLALPADVMAVYDLSCLPYAEQLRWRAQRCPQHAAAPAAAELAVTEWEPFDPLRHPDHIHTRLPVSVRRPRPHRGVQQAVQP
;
A
#
# COMPACT_ATOMS: atom_id res chain seq x y z
N MET A 1 50.69 -45.22 6.81
CA MET A 1 50.17 -44.01 6.13
C MET A 1 48.82 -44.34 5.54
N LEU A 2 47.75 -43.69 6.01
CA LEU A 2 46.62 -43.22 5.19
C LEU A 2 45.80 -42.28 6.09
N ALA A 3 45.73 -41.03 5.66
CA ALA A 3 45.27 -39.89 6.42
C ALA A 3 43.74 -39.85 6.54
N LEU A 4 43.27 -39.44 7.71
CA LEU A 4 41.90 -39.00 7.96
C LEU A 4 41.66 -37.71 7.15
N TYR A 5 40.74 -37.73 6.19
CA TYR A 5 40.22 -36.51 5.59
C TYR A 5 39.05 -35.99 6.43
N PRO A 6 39.07 -34.73 6.93
CA PRO A 6 37.90 -34.13 7.53
C PRO A 6 36.86 -33.79 6.45
N ARG A 7 35.62 -34.16 6.73
CA ARG A 7 34.43 -33.86 5.94
C ARG A 7 34.16 -32.34 6.01
N PRO A 8 34.06 -31.61 4.89
CA PRO A 8 33.75 -30.19 4.93
C PRO A 8 32.32 -29.99 5.45
N GLY A 9 32.19 -29.20 6.52
CA GLY A 9 30.89 -28.80 7.05
C GLY A 9 30.13 -27.91 6.07
N PRO A 10 28.78 -27.84 6.16
CA PRO A 10 28.00 -26.91 5.36
C PRO A 10 28.42 -25.49 5.73
N GLY A 11 28.95 -24.76 4.74
CA GLY A 11 29.32 -23.36 4.89
C GLY A 11 28.12 -22.49 5.29
N PRO A 12 28.37 -21.30 5.86
CA PRO A 12 27.31 -20.36 6.18
C PRO A 12 26.51 -20.09 4.91
N SER A 13 25.21 -20.35 4.97
CA SER A 13 24.29 -19.99 3.90
C SER A 13 24.35 -18.48 3.72
N THR A 14 25.13 -18.03 2.76
CA THR A 14 25.03 -16.68 2.21
C THR A 14 23.56 -16.46 1.90
N PRO A 15 22.88 -15.43 2.45
CA PRO A 15 21.53 -15.12 2.03
C PRO A 15 21.59 -14.81 0.54
N ALA A 16 21.17 -15.80 -0.24
CA ALA A 16 20.98 -15.70 -1.66
C ALA A 16 20.09 -14.49 -1.92
N ASP A 17 20.64 -13.55 -2.65
CA ASP A 17 19.91 -12.75 -3.61
C ASP A 17 18.61 -12.15 -3.05
N ALA A 18 18.77 -11.09 -2.26
CA ALA A 18 17.74 -10.05 -2.12
C ALA A 18 17.58 -9.31 -3.46
N GLY A 19 17.34 -10.05 -4.54
CA GLY A 19 16.85 -9.55 -5.79
C GLY A 19 15.63 -8.71 -5.47
N ALA A 20 15.61 -7.48 -5.98
CA ALA A 20 14.68 -6.41 -5.67
C ALA A 20 13.21 -6.88 -5.75
N ARG A 21 12.74 -7.55 -4.69
CA ARG A 21 11.33 -7.81 -4.47
C ARG A 21 10.71 -6.44 -4.34
N VAL A 22 9.87 -6.10 -5.30
CA VAL A 22 8.99 -4.92 -5.23
C VAL A 22 8.33 -4.98 -3.85
N CYS A 23 8.77 -4.14 -2.92
CA CYS A 23 8.22 -4.07 -1.58
C CYS A 23 6.78 -3.58 -1.72
N ARG A 24 5.80 -4.48 -1.80
CA ARG A 24 4.38 -4.13 -1.83
C ARG A 24 3.74 -4.64 -0.54
N PRO A 25 3.50 -3.76 0.44
CA PRO A 25 2.85 -4.14 1.69
C PRO A 25 1.49 -4.80 1.41
N ALA A 26 1.27 -5.99 1.97
CA ALA A 26 -0.01 -6.69 1.83
C ALA A 26 -1.16 -5.93 2.52
N ARG A 27 -0.87 -5.32 3.67
CA ARG A 27 -1.78 -4.49 4.45
C ARG A 27 -1.08 -3.17 4.77
N PRO A 28 -1.16 -2.18 3.88
CA PRO A 28 -0.45 -0.92 4.05
C PRO A 28 -1.08 -0.04 5.13
N VAL A 29 -0.24 0.72 5.83
CA VAL A 29 -0.68 1.83 6.67
C VAL A 29 -1.01 3.03 5.78
N VAL A 30 -2.23 3.55 5.89
CA VAL A 30 -2.76 4.66 5.11
C VAL A 30 -3.06 5.82 6.06
N GLN A 31 -2.58 7.02 5.73
CA GLN A 31 -2.96 8.22 6.44
C GLN A 31 -4.09 8.93 5.71
N LEU A 32 -5.22 9.12 6.39
CA LEU A 32 -6.36 9.90 5.91
C LEU A 32 -6.95 10.70 7.07
N LEU A 33 -7.30 11.96 6.82
CA LEU A 33 -7.83 12.87 7.86
C LEU A 33 -6.95 12.92 9.13
N TYR A 34 -5.63 12.85 8.95
CA TYR A 34 -4.62 12.82 10.03
C TYR A 34 -4.68 11.62 10.98
N VAL A 35 -5.38 10.55 10.59
CA VAL A 35 -5.44 9.29 11.32
C VAL A 35 -4.76 8.20 10.49
N HIS A 36 -3.98 7.34 11.16
CA HIS A 36 -3.39 6.16 10.54
C HIS A 36 -4.38 4.99 10.62
N TYR A 37 -4.66 4.41 9.46
CA TYR A 37 -5.46 3.20 9.34
C TYR A 37 -4.64 2.10 8.67
N LEU A 38 -4.88 0.88 9.09
CA LEU A 38 -4.42 -0.32 8.42
C LEU A 38 -5.46 -0.74 7.37
N ALA A 39 -5.03 -0.82 6.11
CA ALA A 39 -5.88 -1.34 5.05
C ALA A 39 -6.03 -2.86 5.13
N SER A 40 -7.15 -3.39 4.64
CA SER A 40 -7.38 -4.84 4.54
C SER A 40 -6.52 -5.52 3.46
N ARG A 41 -6.05 -4.76 2.47
CA ARG A 41 -5.36 -5.24 1.26
C ARG A 41 -4.50 -4.12 0.66
N PRO A 42 -3.65 -4.41 -0.35
CA PRO A 42 -2.83 -3.38 -1.00
C PRO A 42 -3.69 -2.24 -1.56
N VAL A 43 -3.16 -1.02 -1.57
CA VAL A 43 -3.90 0.21 -1.93
C VAL A 43 -4.61 0.08 -3.28
N GLU A 44 -3.96 -0.52 -4.27
CA GLU A 44 -4.50 -0.67 -5.62
C GLU A 44 -5.66 -1.67 -5.71
N GLU A 45 -5.80 -2.54 -4.70
CA GLU A 45 -6.80 -3.59 -4.64
C GLU A 45 -7.99 -3.23 -3.76
N ILE A 46 -7.94 -2.13 -2.99
CA ILE A 46 -9.04 -1.68 -2.13
C ILE A 46 -10.26 -1.41 -3.00
N ARG A 47 -11.38 -2.08 -2.66
CA ARG A 47 -12.63 -2.05 -3.43
C ARG A 47 -13.72 -1.27 -2.72
N CYS A 48 -14.64 -0.75 -3.51
CA CYS A 48 -15.81 -0.05 -3.03
C CYS A 48 -16.64 -0.94 -2.07
N VAL A 49 -17.19 -0.37 -1.00
CA VAL A 49 -18.12 -1.06 -0.08
C VAL A 49 -19.60 -0.76 -0.37
N ALA A 50 -19.88 0.15 -1.30
CA ALA A 50 -21.24 0.48 -1.71
C ALA A 50 -21.92 -0.69 -2.41
N GLN A 51 -23.25 -0.78 -2.23
CA GLN A 51 -24.10 -1.72 -2.91
C GLN A 51 -24.45 -1.22 -4.32
N THR A 52 -24.35 -2.11 -5.30
CA THR A 52 -24.83 -1.85 -6.67
C THR A 52 -26.34 -1.98 -6.76
N ARG A 53 -26.95 -1.54 -7.87
CA ARG A 53 -28.39 -1.75 -8.12
C ARG A 53 -28.81 -3.23 -8.10
N ARG A 54 -27.88 -4.15 -8.39
CA ARG A 54 -28.11 -5.60 -8.35
C ARG A 54 -28.01 -6.20 -6.94
N ARG A 55 -27.87 -5.36 -5.92
CA ARG A 55 -27.68 -5.73 -4.50
C ARG A 55 -26.35 -6.41 -4.16
N ASP A 56 -25.45 -6.57 -5.14
CA ASP A 56 -24.09 -7.04 -4.92
C ASP A 56 -23.14 -5.91 -4.49
N ARG A 57 -22.04 -6.26 -3.82
CA ARG A 57 -20.96 -5.32 -3.51
C ARG A 57 -20.31 -4.82 -4.82
N CYS A 58 -20.08 -3.52 -4.89
CA CYS A 58 -19.36 -2.92 -6.00
C CYS A 58 -17.91 -3.44 -6.08
N THR A 59 -17.51 -3.94 -7.25
CA THR A 59 -16.17 -4.48 -7.50
C THR A 59 -15.16 -3.40 -7.94
N SER A 60 -15.62 -2.18 -8.19
CA SER A 60 -14.77 -1.07 -8.64
C SER A 60 -13.74 -0.70 -7.58
N PRO A 61 -12.48 -0.45 -7.97
CA PRO A 61 -11.44 0.02 -7.05
C PRO A 61 -11.75 1.41 -6.51
N LEU A 62 -11.24 1.72 -5.31
CA LEU A 62 -11.25 3.08 -4.76
C LEU A 62 -10.29 3.99 -5.53
N LEU A 63 -9.16 3.43 -5.92
CA LEU A 63 -8.13 4.09 -6.69
C LEU A 63 -8.62 4.27 -8.13
N ILE A 64 -8.63 5.51 -8.60
CA ILE A 64 -8.96 5.81 -10.00
C ILE A 64 -7.75 5.43 -10.85
N PRO A 65 -7.90 4.58 -11.88
CA PRO A 65 -6.83 4.31 -12.81
C PRO A 65 -6.27 5.60 -13.39
N HIS A 66 -4.95 5.77 -13.34
CA HIS A 66 -4.22 6.94 -13.89
C HIS A 66 -4.45 8.29 -13.18
N ALA A 67 -5.23 8.35 -12.09
CA ALA A 67 -5.21 9.52 -11.22
C ALA A 67 -4.00 9.47 -10.29
N LEU A 68 -3.45 10.65 -9.95
CA LEU A 68 -2.58 10.76 -8.79
C LEU A 68 -3.43 10.42 -7.56
N ALA A 69 -3.11 9.33 -6.86
CA ALA A 69 -3.57 9.18 -5.51
C ALA A 69 -2.37 8.96 -4.60
N GLY A 70 -2.42 9.64 -3.46
CA GLY A 70 -1.48 9.54 -2.35
C GLY A 70 -0.01 9.71 -2.69
N THR A 71 0.83 9.62 -1.67
CA THR A 71 2.27 9.47 -1.83
C THR A 71 2.80 8.53 -0.76
N TRP A 72 3.67 7.62 -1.13
CA TRP A 72 4.39 6.82 -0.15
C TRP A 72 5.41 7.70 0.57
N ARG A 73 5.34 7.75 1.91
CA ARG A 73 6.25 8.52 2.76
C ARG A 73 6.74 7.67 3.93
N LEU A 74 7.96 7.92 4.38
CA LEU A 74 8.42 7.41 5.67
C LEU A 74 7.97 8.41 6.74
N MET A 75 7.23 7.94 7.73
CA MET A 75 6.75 8.75 8.85
C MET A 75 7.19 8.14 10.17
N PRO A 76 7.41 8.95 11.22
CA PRO A 76 7.73 8.43 12.54
C PRO A 76 6.64 7.47 13.01
N VAL A 77 7.05 6.37 13.65
CA VAL A 77 6.12 5.49 14.35
C VAL A 77 5.78 6.17 15.67
N THR A 78 4.67 6.91 15.73
CA THR A 78 4.24 7.58 16.96
C THR A 78 3.31 6.64 17.73
N ALA A 79 3.81 6.08 18.83
CA ALA A 79 2.94 5.46 19.85
C ALA A 79 2.36 6.57 20.74
N ALA A 80 1.09 6.44 21.13
CA ALA A 80 0.40 7.46 21.92
C ALA A 80 0.93 7.44 23.38
N GLY A 81 1.98 8.21 23.65
CA GLY A 81 2.41 8.66 24.99
C GLY A 81 2.89 7.58 25.97
N GLY A 82 4.14 7.68 26.42
CA GLY A 82 4.66 6.92 27.58
C GLY A 82 5.01 5.45 27.32
N GLN A 83 5.14 5.03 26.06
CA GLN A 83 5.33 3.63 25.68
C GLN A 83 6.79 3.26 25.38
N LEU A 84 7.08 1.96 25.57
CA LEU A 84 8.37 1.28 25.35
C LEU A 84 9.01 1.63 24.00
N ALA A 85 10.34 1.52 23.93
CA ALA A 85 11.09 1.72 22.69
C ALA A 85 10.48 0.89 21.55
N LEU A 86 10.04 1.57 20.49
CA LEU A 86 9.46 0.92 19.33
C LEU A 86 10.55 0.17 18.55
N PRO A 87 10.22 -0.97 17.91
CA PRO A 87 11.20 -1.72 17.12
C PRO A 87 11.78 -0.95 15.93
N ALA A 88 11.09 0.10 15.47
CA ALA A 88 11.52 0.97 14.38
C ALA A 88 11.06 2.41 14.62
N ASP A 89 11.93 3.35 14.26
CA ASP A 89 11.65 4.78 14.40
C ASP A 89 10.74 5.32 13.28
N VAL A 90 10.69 4.64 12.12
CA VAL A 90 9.94 5.08 10.94
C VAL A 90 9.17 3.93 10.28
N MET A 91 8.07 4.26 9.61
CA MET A 91 7.25 3.35 8.82
C MET A 91 6.81 3.95 7.49
N ALA A 92 6.63 3.11 6.48
CA ALA A 92 6.08 3.46 5.19
C ALA A 92 4.56 3.63 5.31
N VAL A 93 4.10 4.86 5.06
CA VAL A 93 2.71 5.26 5.09
C VAL A 93 2.30 5.71 3.69
N TYR A 94 1.12 5.29 3.25
CA TYR A 94 0.48 5.86 2.08
C TYR A 94 -0.29 7.12 2.49
N ASP A 95 0.31 8.27 2.24
CA ASP A 95 -0.18 9.57 2.66
C ASP A 95 -1.23 10.10 1.67
N LEU A 96 -2.50 10.15 2.10
CA LEU A 96 -3.61 10.75 1.35
C LEU A 96 -3.89 12.20 1.78
N SER A 97 -3.12 12.78 2.70
CA SER A 97 -3.35 14.15 3.17
C SER A 97 -3.13 15.20 2.09
N CYS A 98 -2.45 14.86 0.99
CA CYS A 98 -2.36 15.73 -0.19
C CYS A 98 -3.65 15.80 -1.02
N LEU A 99 -4.62 14.91 -0.79
CA LEU A 99 -5.89 14.92 -1.50
C LEU A 99 -6.84 15.99 -0.94
N PRO A 100 -7.74 16.54 -1.78
CA PRO A 100 -8.83 17.38 -1.30
C PRO A 100 -9.64 16.68 -0.20
N TYR A 101 -10.17 17.46 0.74
CA TYR A 101 -10.91 16.92 1.89
C TYR A 101 -12.07 15.99 1.50
N ALA A 102 -12.82 16.33 0.45
CA ALA A 102 -13.90 15.49 -0.07
C ALA A 102 -13.39 14.13 -0.59
N GLU A 103 -12.20 14.10 -1.20
CA GLU A 103 -11.56 12.85 -1.62
C GLU A 103 -11.10 12.03 -0.42
N GLN A 104 -10.56 12.66 0.62
CA GLN A 104 -10.21 11.94 1.86
C GLN A 104 -11.44 11.33 2.54
N LEU A 105 -12.58 12.04 2.56
CA LEU A 105 -13.85 11.49 3.05
C LEU A 105 -14.35 10.33 2.19
N ARG A 106 -14.22 10.43 0.86
CA ARG A 106 -14.56 9.34 -0.06
C ARG A 106 -13.72 8.09 0.21
N TRP A 107 -12.40 8.27 0.40
CA TRP A 107 -11.49 7.18 0.77
C TRP A 107 -11.86 6.59 2.14
N ARG A 108 -12.18 7.42 3.14
CA ARG A 108 -12.67 6.96 4.44
C ARG A 108 -13.94 6.13 4.33
N ALA A 109 -14.90 6.54 3.51
CA ALA A 109 -16.13 5.80 3.24
C ALA A 109 -15.93 4.57 2.33
N GLN A 110 -14.72 4.33 1.83
CA GLN A 110 -14.38 3.30 0.84
C GLN A 110 -15.35 3.29 -0.36
N ARG A 111 -15.62 4.46 -0.93
CA ARG A 111 -16.51 4.60 -2.11
C ARG A 111 -15.70 4.86 -3.38
N CYS A 112 -16.04 4.19 -4.47
CA CYS A 112 -15.52 4.56 -5.79
C CYS A 112 -16.13 5.90 -6.25
N PRO A 113 -15.53 6.62 -7.22
CA PRO A 113 -16.03 7.94 -7.65
C PRO A 113 -17.50 7.93 -8.09
N GLN A 114 -17.93 6.85 -8.75
CA GLN A 114 -19.32 6.69 -9.18
C GLN A 114 -20.30 6.65 -8.01
N HIS A 115 -19.97 5.91 -6.93
CA HIS A 115 -20.80 5.83 -5.72
C HIS A 115 -20.61 7.02 -4.77
N ALA A 116 -19.51 7.77 -4.92
CA ALA A 116 -19.35 9.05 -4.25
C ALA A 116 -20.26 10.12 -4.84
N ALA A 117 -20.44 10.13 -6.16
CA ALA A 117 -21.31 11.06 -6.88
C ALA A 117 -22.81 10.78 -6.70
N ALA A 118 -23.20 9.57 -6.27
CA ALA A 118 -24.59 9.17 -6.03
C ALA A 118 -24.77 8.62 -4.60
N PRO A 119 -24.91 9.49 -3.58
CA PRO A 119 -24.91 9.09 -2.18
C PRO A 119 -26.06 8.16 -1.76
N ALA A 120 -27.10 8.04 -2.58
CA ALA A 120 -28.30 7.23 -2.33
C ALA A 120 -28.05 5.70 -2.38
N ALA A 121 -26.85 5.25 -2.71
CA ALA A 121 -26.49 3.84 -2.63
C ALA A 121 -26.32 3.40 -1.17
N ALA A 122 -27.04 2.36 -0.76
CA ALA A 122 -26.88 1.74 0.55
C ALA A 122 -25.46 1.17 0.72
N GLU A 123 -24.89 1.29 1.92
CA GLU A 123 -23.60 0.69 2.26
C GLU A 123 -23.84 -0.77 2.66
N LEU A 124 -23.21 -1.71 1.92
CA LEU A 124 -23.41 -3.13 2.18
C LEU A 124 -22.53 -3.65 3.33
N ALA A 125 -21.42 -2.96 3.62
CA ALA A 125 -20.41 -3.39 4.56
C ALA A 125 -19.86 -2.20 5.35
N VAL A 126 -19.58 -2.43 6.64
CA VAL A 126 -18.70 -1.55 7.42
C VAL A 126 -17.39 -1.40 6.66
N THR A 127 -16.84 -0.19 6.66
CA THR A 127 -15.57 0.08 5.99
C THR A 127 -14.49 -0.87 6.51
N GLU A 128 -13.64 -1.38 5.62
CA GLU A 128 -12.59 -2.34 5.99
C GLU A 128 -11.36 -1.62 6.60
N TRP A 129 -11.54 -0.42 7.16
CA TRP A 129 -10.46 0.35 7.79
C TRP A 129 -10.30 -0.10 9.25
N GLU A 130 -9.11 -0.55 9.61
CA GLU A 130 -8.74 -0.82 10.99
C GLU A 130 -7.89 0.34 11.52
N PRO A 131 -8.17 0.93 12.70
CA PRO A 131 -7.28 1.93 13.29
C PRO A 131 -5.88 1.34 13.53
N PHE A 132 -4.84 2.02 13.05
CA PHE A 132 -3.47 1.56 13.25
C PHE A 132 -2.99 1.85 14.67
N ASP A 133 -2.40 0.84 15.27
CA ASP A 133 -1.75 0.89 16.58
C ASP A 133 -0.38 0.20 16.46
N PRO A 134 0.74 0.92 16.63
CA PRO A 134 2.08 0.35 16.47
C PRO A 134 2.36 -0.88 17.34
N LEU A 135 1.77 -0.96 18.53
CA LEU A 135 2.00 -2.07 19.47
C LEU A 135 1.20 -3.31 19.09
N ARG A 136 0.02 -3.12 18.50
CA ARG A 136 -0.87 -4.21 18.05
C ARG A 136 -0.54 -4.68 16.63
N HIS A 137 0.12 -3.84 15.84
CA HIS A 137 0.39 -4.08 14.42
C HIS A 137 1.88 -3.99 14.05
N PRO A 138 2.81 -4.59 14.83
CA PRO A 138 4.24 -4.49 14.54
C PRO A 138 4.61 -5.09 13.18
N ASP A 139 3.91 -6.15 12.74
CA ASP A 139 4.15 -6.83 11.46
C ASP A 139 3.84 -5.96 10.23
N HIS A 140 3.11 -4.86 10.42
CA HIS A 140 2.74 -3.91 9.37
C HIS A 140 3.64 -2.66 9.34
N ILE A 141 4.63 -2.60 10.24
CA ILE A 141 5.66 -1.55 10.25
C ILE A 141 6.73 -1.92 9.23
N HIS A 142 6.69 -1.24 8.07
CA HIS A 142 7.68 -1.42 7.02
C HIS A 142 8.61 -0.21 6.95
N THR A 143 9.91 -0.38 7.18
CA THR A 143 10.90 0.73 7.22
C THR A 143 11.40 1.18 5.84
N ARG A 144 10.93 0.55 4.76
CA ARG A 144 11.33 0.84 3.39
C ARG A 144 10.13 1.24 2.55
N LEU A 145 10.31 2.28 1.73
CA LEU A 145 9.27 2.69 0.79
C LEU A 145 9.00 1.58 -0.23
N PRO A 146 7.73 1.36 -0.59
CA PRO A 146 7.38 0.53 -1.72
C PRO A 146 8.05 1.05 -2.99
N VAL A 147 8.66 0.14 -3.76
CA VAL A 147 9.13 0.49 -5.10
C VAL A 147 7.89 0.63 -5.98
N SER A 148 7.42 1.86 -6.15
CA SER A 148 6.39 2.15 -7.14
C SER A 148 6.94 1.77 -8.50
N VAL A 149 6.48 0.68 -9.09
CA VAL A 149 6.74 0.37 -10.50
C VAL A 149 6.09 1.50 -11.30
N ARG A 150 6.84 2.58 -11.57
CA ARG A 150 6.46 3.55 -12.59
C ARG A 150 6.36 2.73 -13.86
N ARG A 151 5.15 2.51 -14.37
CA ARG A 151 4.99 1.93 -15.71
C ARG A 151 5.85 2.78 -16.66
N PRO A 152 6.77 2.17 -17.43
CA PRO A 152 7.50 2.89 -18.45
C PRO A 152 6.48 3.60 -19.35
N ARG A 153 6.59 4.92 -19.45
CA ARG A 153 5.87 5.70 -20.46
C ARG A 153 6.32 5.12 -21.80
N PRO A 154 5.42 4.64 -22.68
CA PRO A 154 5.86 4.24 -24.02
C PRO A 154 6.48 5.47 -24.67
N HIS A 155 7.77 5.38 -24.99
CA HIS A 155 8.43 6.36 -25.83
C HIS A 155 7.61 6.42 -27.13
N ARG A 156 6.96 7.56 -27.37
CA ARG A 156 6.41 7.90 -28.68
C ARG A 156 7.61 8.01 -29.59
N GLY A 157 7.96 6.91 -30.24
CA GLY A 157 8.99 6.88 -31.28
C GLY A 157 8.62 7.97 -32.29
N VAL A 158 9.52 8.94 -32.42
CA VAL A 158 9.54 9.86 -33.55
C VAL A 158 9.73 8.97 -34.77
N GLN A 159 8.64 8.70 -35.48
CA GLN A 159 8.73 8.13 -36.82
C GLN A 159 9.32 9.23 -37.71
N GLN A 160 10.61 9.09 -37.94
CA GLN A 160 11.35 9.79 -38.98
C GLN A 160 10.80 9.32 -40.32
N ALA A 161 9.90 10.10 -40.91
CA ALA A 161 9.50 9.92 -42.30
C ALA A 161 10.62 10.46 -43.20
N VAL A 162 11.46 9.55 -43.68
CA VAL A 162 12.34 9.75 -44.83
C VAL A 162 11.51 9.54 -46.10
N GLN A 163 11.25 10.65 -46.81
CA GLN A 163 11.26 10.86 -48.28
C GLN A 163 10.28 10.02 -49.15
N PRO A 164 10.06 10.32 -50.45
CA PRO A 164 10.99 10.76 -51.52
C PRO A 164 11.11 12.29 -51.73
#